data_AF-D3AMB2-F1
#
_entry.id   AF-D3AMB2-F1
#
_cell.length_a   1.000
_cell.length_b   1.000
_cell.length_c   1.000
_cell.angle_alpha   90.00
_cell.angle_beta   90.00
_cell.angle_gamma   90.00
#
_symmetry.space_group_name_H-M   'P 1'
#
loop_
_entity.id
_entity.type
_entity.pdbx_description
1 polymer ?
#
loop_
_entity_poly.entity_id
_entity_poly.type
_entity_poly.pdbx_seq_one_letter_code
_entity_poly.pdbx_strand_id
1 'polypeptide(L)'
;MDYTMEELLPVVGKLTEKYTGFSSTSVTYETARQLMEAVLYCLREAEAEALKTGKDNVAAASDTDLWLLYQQGYEVVLEKTARAKKVYEQIIA
;
A
#
# COMPACT_ATOMS: atom_id res chain seq x y z
N MET A 1 2.50 11.64 -6.00
CA MET A 1 3.89 12.13 -6.08
C MET A 1 4.73 11.13 -6.86
N ASP A 2 5.89 11.55 -7.39
CA ASP A 2 6.85 10.61 -7.95
C ASP A 2 7.81 10.19 -6.83
N TYR A 3 7.72 8.92 -6.41
CA TYR A 3 8.61 8.34 -5.40
C TYR A 3 9.82 7.71 -6.07
N THR A 4 11.00 7.93 -5.48
CA THR A 4 12.24 7.24 -5.87
C THR A 4 12.26 5.80 -5.36
N MET A 5 13.13 4.98 -5.93
CA MET A 5 13.26 3.59 -5.50
C MET A 5 13.78 3.52 -4.05
N GLU A 6 14.73 4.39 -3.73
CA GLU A 6 15.38 4.52 -2.42
C GLU A 6 14.37 4.82 -1.32
N GLU A 7 13.41 5.71 -1.57
CA GLU A 7 12.32 6.05 -0.64
C GLU A 7 11.36 4.87 -0.39
N LEU A 8 11.15 4.02 -1.40
CA LEU A 8 10.22 2.89 -1.31
C LEU A 8 10.83 1.65 -0.66
N LEU A 9 12.16 1.46 -0.77
CA LEU A 9 12.86 0.28 -0.26
C LEU A 9 12.60 0.00 1.24
N PRO A 10 12.60 0.99 2.15
CA PRO A 10 12.27 0.75 3.56
C PRO A 10 10.85 0.20 3.77
N VAL A 11 9.86 0.69 3.01
CA VAL A 11 8.46 0.23 3.09
C VAL A 11 8.34 -1.19 2.54
N VAL A 12 8.96 -1.46 1.40
CA VAL A 12 8.98 -2.80 0.78
C VAL A 12 9.74 -3.81 1.66
N GLY A 13 10.83 -3.38 2.30
CA GLY A 13 11.57 -4.20 3.27
C GLY A 13 10.70 -4.65 4.43
N LYS A 14 9.99 -3.71 5.08
CA LYS A 14 9.02 -4.03 6.14
C LYS A 14 7.92 -4.97 5.67
N LEU A 15 7.45 -4.81 4.44
CA LEU A 15 6.42 -5.70 3.87
C LEU A 15 6.97 -7.09 3.57
N THR A 16 8.23 -7.18 3.14
CA THR A 16 8.95 -8.44 2.89
C THR A 16 9.18 -9.21 4.18
N GLU A 17 9.58 -8.53 5.25
CA GLU A 17 9.69 -9.13 6.59
C GLU A 17 8.35 -9.70 7.06
N LYS A 18 7.26 -8.93 6.90
CA LYS A 18 5.91 -9.42 7.22
C LYS A 18 5.51 -10.63 6.37
N TYR A 19 5.79 -10.61 5.07
CA TYR A 19 5.45 -11.68 4.14
C TYR A 19 6.19 -12.99 4.47
N THR A 20 7.47 -12.90 4.82
CA THR A 20 8.32 -14.05 5.16
C THR A 20 8.13 -14.52 6.61
N GLY A 21 7.24 -13.91 7.38
CA GLY A 21 7.08 -14.21 8.80
C GLY A 21 8.36 -13.91 9.61
N PHE A 22 9.12 -12.88 9.20
CA PHE A 22 10.42 -12.50 9.76
C PHE A 22 11.50 -13.58 9.66
N SER A 23 11.30 -14.59 8.80
CA SER A 23 12.36 -15.56 8.51
C SER A 23 13.45 -14.92 7.65
N SER A 24 14.71 -15.30 7.88
CA SER A 24 15.87 -14.78 7.13
C SER A 24 16.00 -15.36 5.71
N THR A 25 14.89 -15.79 5.09
CA THR A 25 14.88 -16.35 3.74
C THR A 25 14.69 -15.24 2.71
N SER A 26 15.34 -15.38 1.55
CA SER A 26 15.11 -14.48 0.42
C SER A 26 13.72 -14.69 -0.19
N VAL A 27 13.24 -13.67 -0.89
CA VAL A 27 12.07 -13.76 -1.77
C VAL A 27 12.52 -13.80 -3.23
N THR A 28 11.69 -14.37 -4.11
CA THR A 28 11.97 -14.34 -5.54
C THR A 28 11.84 -12.92 -6.10
N TYR A 29 12.44 -12.66 -7.26
CA TYR A 29 12.27 -11.37 -7.95
C TYR A 29 10.80 -11.06 -8.24
N GLU A 30 10.00 -12.07 -8.57
CA GLU A 30 8.57 -11.90 -8.81
C GLU A 30 7.85 -11.44 -7.55
N THR A 31 8.12 -12.06 -6.40
CA THR A 31 7.55 -11.65 -5.12
C THR A 31 8.01 -10.25 -4.73
N ALA A 32 9.30 -9.92 -4.89
CA ALA A 32 9.79 -8.56 -4.64
C ALA A 32 9.06 -7.51 -5.50
N ARG A 33 8.83 -7.81 -6.79
CA ARG A 33 8.05 -6.95 -7.69
C ARG A 33 6.60 -6.81 -7.23
N GLN A 34 5.94 -7.89 -6.86
CA GLN A 34 4.55 -7.85 -6.35
C GLN A 34 4.43 -7.00 -5.08
N LEU A 35 5.38 -7.11 -4.16
CA LEU A 35 5.42 -6.31 -2.94
C LEU A 35 5.63 -4.82 -3.26
N MET A 36 6.52 -4.49 -4.19
CA MET A 36 6.70 -3.11 -4.67
C MET A 36 5.43 -2.56 -5.31
N GLU A 37 4.77 -3.34 -6.18
CA GLU A 37 3.51 -2.95 -6.82
C GLU A 37 2.39 -2.72 -5.80
N ALA A 38 2.30 -3.56 -4.77
CA ALA A 38 1.34 -3.41 -3.68
C ALA A 38 1.58 -2.12 -2.88
N VAL A 39 2.84 -1.79 -2.57
CA VAL A 39 3.19 -0.53 -1.90
C VAL A 39 2.76 0.67 -2.75
N LEU A 40 3.16 0.70 -4.01
CA LEU A 40 2.79 1.79 -4.94
C LEU A 40 1.28 1.93 -5.10
N TYR A 41 0.55 0.82 -5.17
CA TYR A 41 -0.90 0.84 -5.26
C TYR A 41 -1.54 1.48 -4.02
N CYS A 42 -1.12 1.08 -2.82
CA CYS A 42 -1.64 1.66 -1.58
C CYS A 42 -1.31 3.15 -1.47
N LEU A 43 -0.08 3.58 -1.79
CA LEU A 43 0.29 5.00 -1.75
C LEU A 43 -0.62 5.85 -2.64
N ARG A 44 -0.87 5.42 -3.88
CA ARG A 44 -1.80 6.10 -4.79
C ARG A 44 -3.22 6.15 -4.25
N GLU A 45 -3.66 5.10 -3.57
CA GLU A 45 -5.00 5.04 -2.98
C GLU A 45 -5.15 6.00 -1.80
N ALA A 46 -4.12 6.14 -0.97
CA ALA A 46 -4.07 7.14 0.09
C ALA A 46 -4.14 8.57 -0.49
N GLU A 47 -3.32 8.87 -1.51
CA GLU A 47 -3.30 10.17 -2.18
C GLU A 47 -4.68 10.50 -2.80
N ALA A 48 -5.29 9.53 -3.47
CA ALA A 48 -6.60 9.69 -4.09
C ALA A 48 -7.70 9.94 -3.06
N GLU A 49 -7.63 9.31 -1.88
CA GLU A 49 -8.61 9.51 -0.82
C GLU A 49 -8.44 10.86 -0.11
N ALA A 50 -7.19 11.31 0.10
CA ALA A 50 -6.91 12.63 0.62
C ALA A 50 -7.42 13.75 -0.32
N LEU A 51 -7.22 13.58 -1.63
CA LEU A 51 -7.74 14.52 -2.64
C LEU A 51 -9.27 14.64 -2.59
N LYS A 52 -9.99 13.53 -2.40
CA LYS A 52 -11.47 13.54 -2.27
C LYS A 52 -11.94 14.22 -0.99
N THR A 53 -11.21 14.04 0.10
CA THR A 53 -11.59 14.54 1.44
C THR A 53 -11.12 15.97 1.70
N GLY A 54 -10.36 16.57 0.77
CA GLY A 54 -9.82 17.92 0.92
C GLY A 54 -8.76 18.04 2.02
N LYS A 55 -8.16 16.92 2.43
CA LYS A 55 -7.01 16.92 3.33
C LYS A 55 -5.75 17.16 2.50
N ASP A 56 -4.99 18.19 2.85
CA ASP A 56 -3.67 18.41 2.27
C ASP A 56 -2.79 17.18 2.56
N ASN A 57 -2.31 16.54 1.50
CA ASN A 57 -1.31 15.49 1.61
C ASN A 57 -0.02 16.12 2.14
N VAL A 58 0.35 15.79 3.38
CA VAL A 58 1.68 16.11 3.90
C VAL A 58 2.66 15.41 2.97
N ALA A 59 3.52 16.17 2.29
CA ALA A 59 4.62 15.61 1.52
C ALA A 59 5.40 14.67 2.44
N ALA A 60 5.52 13.40 2.06
CA ALA A 60 6.23 12.42 2.87
C ALA A 60 7.69 12.86 2.96
N ALA A 61 8.11 13.32 4.14
CA ALA A 61 9.44 13.89 4.38
C ALA A 61 10.39 12.86 5.01
N SER A 62 9.88 11.69 5.41
CA SER A 62 10.64 10.62 6.04
C SER A 62 10.08 9.21 5.75
N ASP A 63 10.90 8.19 5.97
CA ASP A 63 10.51 6.76 5.89
C ASP A 63 9.30 6.41 6.79
N THR A 64 9.18 7.09 7.94
CA THR A 64 8.06 6.91 8.87
C THR A 64 6.76 7.45 8.26
N ASP A 65 6.85 8.56 7.51
CA ASP A 65 5.71 9.16 6.83
C ASP A 65 5.23 8.30 5.65
N LEU A 66 6.16 7.71 4.89
CA LEU A 66 5.82 6.79 3.79
C LEU A 66 5.18 5.50 4.28
N TRP A 67 5.66 4.94 5.40
CA TRP A 67 5.04 3.77 6.02
C TRP A 67 3.61 4.07 6.49
N LEU A 68 3.39 5.22 7.13
CA LEU A 68 2.05 5.64 7.56
C LEU A 68 1.12 5.85 6.36
N LEU A 69 1.60 6.51 5.31
CA LEU A 69 0.84 6.74 4.08
C LEU A 69 0.47 5.41 3.40
N TYR A 70 1.39 4.44 3.37
CA TYR A 70 1.10 3.09 2.91
C TYR A 70 -0.02 2.43 3.73
N GLN A 71 0.02 2.54 5.06
CA GLN A 71 -1.01 1.96 5.93
C GLN A 71 -2.39 2.57 5.69
N GLN A 72 -2.47 3.90 5.54
CA GLN A 72 -3.70 4.60 5.19
C GLN A 72 -4.26 4.10 3.86
N GLY A 73 -3.41 3.97 2.85
CA GLY A 73 -3.77 3.42 1.55
C GLY A 73 -4.28 1.98 1.61
N TYR A 74 -3.61 1.15 2.41
CA TYR A 74 -4.02 -0.23 2.65
C TYR A 74 -5.43 -0.33 3.24
N GLU A 75 -5.76 0.52 4.21
CA GLU A 75 -7.12 0.60 4.78
C GLU A 75 -8.16 1.00 3.72
N VAL A 76 -7.87 2.00 2.90
CA VAL A 76 -8.73 2.40 1.78
C VAL A 76 -9.00 1.24 0.81
N VAL A 77 -7.97 0.46 0.48
CA VAL A 77 -8.09 -0.72 -0.40
C VAL A 77 -8.95 -1.80 0.23
N LEU A 78 -8.82 -2.06 1.53
CA LEU A 78 -9.68 -3.02 2.24
C LEU A 78 -11.15 -2.59 2.20
N GLU A 79 -11.43 -1.31 2.45
CA GLU A 79 -12.79 -0.78 2.40
C GLU A 79 -13.40 -0.86 0.99
N LYS A 80 -12.62 -0.54 -0.04
CA LYS A 80 -13.04 -0.69 -1.45
C LYS A 80 -13.35 -2.16 -1.78
N THR A 81 -12.49 -3.07 -1.35
CA THR A 81 -12.65 -4.51 -1.59
C THR A 81 -13.89 -5.05 -0.87
N ALA A 82 -14.13 -4.64 0.38
CA ALA A 82 -15.32 -5.02 1.12
C ALA A 82 -16.61 -4.52 0.44
N ARG A 83 -16.61 -3.27 -0.05
CA ARG A 83 -17.74 -2.71 -0.84
C ARG A 83 -17.96 -3.48 -2.14
N ALA A 84 -16.90 -3.78 -2.88
CA ALA A 84 -16.99 -4.54 -4.13
C ALA A 84 -17.55 -5.96 -3.88
N LYS A 85 -17.09 -6.63 -2.83
CA LYS A 85 -17.62 -7.93 -2.41
C LYS A 85 -19.13 -7.88 -2.13
N LYS A 86 -19.60 -6.86 -1.41
CA LYS A 86 -21.03 -6.68 -1.13
C LYS A 86 -21.86 -6.51 -2.41
N VAL A 87 -21.36 -5.75 -3.38
CA VAL A 87 -22.03 -5.61 -4.69
C VAL A 87 -22.05 -6.93 -5.44
N TYR A 88 -20.95 -7.69 -5.44
CA TYR A 88 -20.89 -9.01 -6.06
C TYR A 88 -21.90 -9.99 -5.45
N GLU A 89 -22.01 -10.02 -4.12
CA GLU A 89 -23.00 -10.85 -3.41
C GLU A 89 -24.45 -10.49 -3.78
N GLN A 90 -24.74 -9.20 -4.05
CA GLN A 90 -26.05 -8.74 -4.49
C GLN A 90 -26.39 -9.14 -5.94
N ILE A 91 -25.39 -9.40 -6.79
CA ILE A 91 -25.60 -9.80 -8.19
C ILE A 91 -25.91 -11.30 -8.30
N ILE A 92 -25.39 -12.11 -7.37
CA ILE A 92 -25.50 -13.57 -7.40
C ILE A 92 -26.66 -14.09 -6.54
N ALA A 93 -27.16 -13.28 -5.61
CA ALA A 93 -28.36 -13.57 -4.82
C ALA A 93 -29.65 -13.40 -5.65
#